data_AF-A0A175RTN3-F1
#
_entry.id   AF-A0A175RTN3-F1
#
_cell.length_a   1.000
_cell.length_b   1.000
_cell.length_c   1.000
_cell.angle_alpha   90.00
_cell.angle_beta   90.00
_cell.angle_gamma   90.00
#
_symmetry.space_group_name_H-M   'P 1'
#
loop_
_entity.id
_entity.type
_entity.pdbx_description
1 polymer ?
#
loop_
_entity_poly.entity_id
_entity_poly.type
_entity_poly.pdbx_seq_one_letter_code
_entity_poly.pdbx_strand_id
1 'polypeptide(L)' 'MTDVPNEDRPTPQQPAAVPARPKPGGAPGAPVSEQDHEDFAARTAAAEDLDVADRADAFAALHDELRTRLESGGTAGA' A
#
# COMPACT_ATOMS: atom_id res chain seq x y z
N MET A 1 -1.41 -42.12 32.89
CA MET A 1 -2.68 -42.08 32.16
C MET A 1 -2.61 -40.84 31.28
N THR A 2 -2.32 -41.09 30.00
CA THR A 2 -2.22 -40.24 28.79
C THR A 2 -1.91 -38.75 28.94
N ASP A 3 -0.64 -38.41 28.71
CA ASP A 3 -0.24 -37.13 28.10
C ASP A 3 -0.72 -37.15 26.64
N VAL A 4 -1.63 -36.24 26.29
CA VAL A 4 -2.15 -36.10 24.92
C VAL A 4 -1.26 -35.07 24.22
N PRO A 5 -0.45 -35.45 23.21
CA PRO A 5 0.30 -34.46 22.46
C PRO A 5 -0.68 -33.62 21.65
N ASN A 6 -0.81 -32.35 22.03
CA ASN A 6 -1.58 -31.36 21.28
C ASN A 6 -0.78 -30.93 20.04
N GLU A 7 -0.69 -31.80 19.05
CA GLU A 7 0.00 -31.57 17.77
C GLU A 7 -0.97 -31.43 16.57
N ASP A 8 -2.17 -30.90 16.81
CA ASP A 8 -3.12 -30.64 15.71
C ASP A 8 -3.82 -29.28 15.86
N ARG A 9 -3.03 -28.25 16.17
CA ARG A 9 -3.42 -26.91 15.71
C ARG A 9 -2.82 -26.75 14.32
N PRO A 10 -3.63 -26.60 13.26
CA PRO A 10 -3.10 -26.15 12.00
C PRO A 10 -2.57 -24.73 12.24
N THR A 11 -1.25 -24.62 12.37
CA THR A 11 -0.55 -23.37 12.13
C THR A 11 -1.08 -22.87 10.80
N PRO A 12 -1.51 -21.60 10.66
CA PRO A 12 -1.72 -21.03 9.34
C PRO A 12 -0.41 -21.28 8.59
N GLN A 13 -0.43 -22.20 7.62
CA GLN A 13 0.70 -22.38 6.71
C GLN A 13 0.75 -21.10 5.90
N GLN A 14 1.52 -20.15 6.42
CA GLN A 14 1.93 -18.98 5.69
C GLN A 14 2.56 -19.51 4.40
N PRO A 15 1.98 -19.25 3.22
CA PRO A 15 2.46 -19.80 1.98
C PRO A 15 3.97 -19.55 1.88
N ALA A 16 4.71 -20.64 1.61
CA ALA A 16 6.15 -20.64 1.47
C ALA A 16 6.61 -19.37 0.76
N ALA A 17 7.47 -18.61 1.45
CA ALA A 17 8.28 -17.50 0.96
C ALA A 17 7.78 -16.91 -0.38
N VAL A 18 6.85 -15.95 -0.31
CA VAL A 18 6.78 -14.96 -1.39
C VAL A 18 8.21 -14.44 -1.58
N PRO A 19 8.79 -14.51 -2.80
CA PRO A 19 10.11 -13.94 -3.02
C PRO A 19 10.06 -12.50 -2.53
N ALA A 20 11.06 -12.12 -1.74
CA ALA A 20 11.19 -10.78 -1.19
C ALA A 20 10.77 -9.78 -2.26
N ARG A 21 9.72 -9.01 -1.97
CA ARG A 21 9.23 -7.93 -2.83
C ARG A 21 10.47 -7.24 -3.40
N PRO A 22 10.63 -7.12 -4.73
CA PRO A 22 11.71 -6.33 -5.26
C PRO A 22 11.62 -4.99 -4.53
N LYS A 23 12.67 -4.61 -3.79
CA LYS A 23 12.81 -3.22 -3.37
C LYS A 23 12.56 -2.42 -4.64
N PRO A 24 11.61 -1.48 -4.68
CA PRO A 24 11.47 -0.65 -5.86
C PRO A 24 12.85 -0.04 -6.06
N GLY A 25 13.55 -0.52 -7.08
CA GLY A 25 14.81 0.05 -7.50
C GLY A 25 14.46 1.49 -7.80
N GLY A 26 14.95 2.40 -6.97
CA GLY A 26 14.89 3.83 -7.23
C GLY A 26 15.64 4.09 -8.52
N ALA A 27 14.94 3.95 -9.64
CA ALA A 27 15.24 4.77 -10.78
C ALA A 27 14.96 6.20 -10.32
N PRO A 28 15.91 7.14 -10.45
CA PRO A 28 15.60 8.55 -10.30
C PRO A 28 14.78 8.95 -11.53
N GLY A 29 13.51 8.53 -11.56
CA GLY A 29 12.50 9.22 -12.32
C GLY A 29 12.36 10.62 -11.73
N ALA A 30 11.95 11.57 -12.56
CA ALA A 30 11.94 13.00 -12.28
C ALA A 30 11.58 13.33 -10.82
N PRO A 31 12.26 14.32 -10.20
CA PRO A 31 11.94 14.71 -8.83
C PRO A 31 10.45 15.05 -8.77
N VAL A 32 9.71 14.30 -7.95
CA VAL A 32 8.39 14.75 -7.50
C VAL A 32 8.64 16.06 -6.77
N SER A 33 7.95 17.13 -7.16
CA SER A 33 8.11 18.39 -6.45
C SER A 33 7.67 18.18 -5.00
N GLU A 34 8.36 18.79 -4.04
CA GLU A 34 7.96 18.71 -2.63
C GLU A 34 6.49 19.13 -2.45
N GLN A 35 6.05 20.10 -3.25
CA GLN A 35 4.66 20.53 -3.37
C GLN A 35 3.71 19.40 -3.81
N ASP A 36 4.06 18.60 -4.83
CA ASP A 36 3.22 17.50 -5.31
C ASP A 36 3.06 16.39 -4.24
N HIS A 37 4.08 16.23 -3.38
CA HIS A 37 4.06 15.31 -2.26
C HIS A 37 3.19 15.86 -1.11
N GLU A 38 3.35 17.15 -0.75
CA GLU A 38 2.50 17.82 0.24
C GLU A 38 1.03 17.80 -0.16
N ASP A 39 0.73 18.05 -1.43
CA ASP A 39 -0.64 18.01 -1.98
C ASP A 39 -1.23 16.60 -1.94
N PHE A 40 -0.43 15.56 -2.16
CA PHE A 40 -0.87 14.17 -2.02
C PHE A 40 -1.12 13.81 -0.55
N ALA A 41 -0.25 14.25 0.37
CA ALA A 41 -0.40 14.01 1.81
C ALA A 41 -1.65 14.71 2.37
N ALA A 42 -1.91 15.96 1.97
CA ALA A 42 -3.10 16.70 2.37
C ALA A 42 -4.39 16.02 1.90
N ARG A 43 -4.41 15.50 0.66
CA ARG A 43 -5.57 14.77 0.12
C ARG A 43 -5.78 13.41 0.77
N THR A 44 -4.70 12.72 1.12
CA THR A 44 -4.77 11.49 1.89
C THR A 44 -5.38 11.75 3.28
N ALA A 45 -4.90 12.79 3.97
CA ALA A 45 -5.46 13.18 5.28
C ALA A 45 -6.95 13.56 5.18
N ALA A 46 -7.34 14.28 4.13
CA ALA A 46 -8.73 14.61 3.88
C ALA A 46 -9.60 13.37 3.67
N ALA A 47 -9.10 12.35 2.95
CA ALA A 47 -9.81 11.08 2.76
C ALA A 47 -9.93 10.28 4.08
N GLU A 48 -8.94 10.37 4.97
CA GLU A 48 -8.97 9.72 6.28
C GLU A 48 -9.96 10.36 7.26
N ASP A 49 -10.23 11.67 7.12
CA ASP A 49 -11.20 12.41 7.93
C ASP A 49 -12.65 12.13 7.52
N LEU A 50 -12.87 11.57 6.32
CA LEU A 50 -14.20 11.18 5.85
C LEU A 50 -14.79 10.04 6.70
N ASP A 51 -16.13 10.01 6.71
CA ASP A 51 -16.90 8.90 7.24
C ASP A 51 -16.49 7.57 6.59
N VAL A 52 -16.60 6.49 7.36
CA VAL A 52 -16.16 5.16 6.94
C VAL A 52 -16.83 4.70 5.64
N ALA A 53 -18.08 5.14 5.40
CA ALA A 53 -18.83 4.84 4.19
C ALA A 53 -18.18 5.44 2.94
N ASP A 54 -17.65 6.67 3.04
CA ASP A 54 -17.12 7.43 1.89
C ASP A 54 -15.61 7.25 1.70
N ARG A 55 -14.92 6.79 2.74
CA ARG A 55 -13.47 6.60 2.75
C ARG A 55 -12.98 5.67 1.64
N ALA A 56 -13.70 4.58 1.38
CA ALA A 56 -13.29 3.60 0.36
C ALA A 56 -13.27 4.22 -1.05
N ASP A 57 -14.29 5.00 -1.39
CA ASP A 57 -14.40 5.68 -2.68
C ASP A 57 -13.34 6.78 -2.83
N ALA A 58 -13.04 7.51 -1.74
CA ALA A 58 -11.98 8.52 -1.74
C ALA A 58 -10.58 7.92 -1.96
N PHE A 59 -10.27 6.79 -1.32
CA PHE A 59 -9.01 6.07 -1.56
C PHE A 59 -8.95 5.46 -2.96
N ALA A 60 -10.07 4.97 -3.50
CA ALA A 60 -10.12 4.46 -4.87
C ALA A 60 -9.76 5.58 -5.88
N ALA A 61 -10.33 6.78 -5.71
CA ALA A 61 -10.00 7.94 -6.54
C ALA A 61 -8.51 8.32 -6.44
N LEU A 62 -7.94 8.32 -5.23
CA LEU A 62 -6.51 8.60 -5.00
C LEU A 62 -5.60 7.56 -5.69
N HIS A 63 -6.00 6.29 -5.65
CA HIS A 63 -5.29 5.21 -6.32
C HIS A 63 -5.36 5.30 -7.84
N ASP A 64 -6.51 5.68 -8.40
CA ASP A 64 -6.67 5.89 -9.84
C ASP A 64 -5.81 7.05 -10.33
N GLU A 65 -5.75 8.16 -9.58
CA GLU A 65 -4.83 9.25 -9.89
C GLU A 65 -3.36 8.81 -9.86
N LEU A 66 -2.98 8.03 -8.84
CA LEU A 66 -1.62 7.50 -8.74
C LEU A 66 -1.30 6.61 -9.94
N ARG A 67 -2.24 5.76 -10.36
CA ARG A 67 -2.09 4.94 -11.57
C ARG A 67 -1.91 5.83 -12.80
N THR A 68 -2.79 6.79 -13.04
CA THR A 68 -2.69 7.70 -14.19
C THR A 68 -1.35 8.45 -14.21
N ARG A 69 -0.86 8.87 -13.05
CA ARG A 69 0.44 9.52 -12.91
C ARG A 69 1.59 8.59 -13.30
N LEU A 70 1.56 7.35 -12.82
CA LEU A 70 2.56 6.33 -13.17
C LEU A 70 2.52 5.98 -14.66
N GLU A 71 1.32 5.86 -15.25
CA GLU A 71 1.13 5.64 -16.69
C GLU A 71 1.66 6.80 -17.53
N SER A 72 1.56 8.03 -17.02
CA SER A 72 2.10 9.24 -17.64
C SER A 72 3.62 9.41 -17.46
N GLY A 73 4.30 8.44 -16.83
CA GLY A 73 5.74 8.46 -16.58
C GLY A 73 6.17 9.20 -15.31
N GLY A 74 5.23 9.57 -14.43
CA GLY A 74 5.51 10.08 -13.10
C GLY A 74 5.98 8.98 -12.14
N THR A 75 6.55 9.35 -11.00
CA THR A 75 7.02 8.42 -9.97
C THR A 75 6.10 8.41 -8.74
N ALA A 76 5.95 7.24 -8.12
CA ALA A 76 5.40 7.13 -6.78
C ALA A 76 6.55 7.36 -5.80
N GLY A 77 6.79 8.62 -5.42
CA GLY A 77 7.87 8.96 -4.50
C GLY A 77 7.60 8.51 -3.07
N ALA A 78 8.61 7.92 -2.43
CA ALA A 78 8.72 7.61 -1.00
C ALA A 78 10.14 7.93 -0.53
#